data_AF-A0AAE1S709-F1
#
_entry.id   AF-A0AAE1S709-F1
#
_cell.length_a   1.000
_cell.length_b   1.000
_cell.length_c   1.000
_cell.angle_alpha   90.00
_cell.angle_beta   90.00
_cell.angle_gamma   90.00
#
_symmetry.space_group_name_H-M   'P 1'
#
loop_
_entity.id
_entity.type
_entity.pdbx_description
1 polymer ?
#
loop_
_entity_poly.entity_id
_entity_poly.type
_entity_poly.pdbx_seq_one_letter_code
_entity_poly.pdbx_strand_id
1 'polypeptide(L)'
;MSADLATKVAKKLQLSVNPPYAYQIRYAGCKGVVACWPAKNDGIHLSLRPSMKKFDSNHTILEICSWTRLQLGFLNRQIVTLLSSLGVKDEKFWEMQKEMLSRLDKILVNPDVAFDIFHRRIEHRMQGEENFGLVVIAKNPCLHPGDVRFLEAVDVPSLHHLYDCLVFPQKGDNPHSNEASGSDLDGDLYFVTWDENLIPPSKKSWMPMDYAPAQVKQLGHQVKHTSVAVVVVKNGIVGTDSSLLRENTQSSMILT
;
A
#
# COMPACT_ATOMS: atom_id res chain seq x y z
N MET A 1 5.05 9.52 -13.69
CA MET A 1 6.28 10.23 -14.07
C MET A 1 7.11 9.35 -15.00
N SER A 2 7.90 9.94 -15.90
CA SER A 2 8.90 9.21 -16.70
C SER A 2 9.89 8.45 -15.84
N ALA A 3 10.45 7.37 -16.38
CA ALA A 3 11.65 6.71 -15.88
C ALA A 3 12.84 7.68 -15.73
N ASP A 4 13.03 8.61 -16.69
CA ASP A 4 14.10 9.62 -16.62
C ASP A 4 13.95 10.55 -15.41
N LEU A 5 12.72 11.05 -15.17
CA LEU A 5 12.42 11.87 -13.99
C LEU A 5 12.63 11.08 -12.70
N ALA A 6 12.12 9.84 -12.63
CA ALA A 6 12.29 8.97 -11.46
C ALA A 6 13.77 8.71 -11.17
N THR A 7 14.58 8.47 -12.19
CA THR A 7 16.03 8.26 -12.07
C THR A 7 16.73 9.52 -11.55
N LYS A 8 16.36 10.71 -12.03
CA LYS A 8 16.89 11.98 -11.51
C LYS A 8 16.51 12.21 -10.06
N VAL A 9 15.27 11.91 -9.68
CA VAL A 9 14.78 12.00 -8.30
C VAL A 9 15.54 11.02 -7.41
N ALA A 10 15.65 9.75 -7.81
CA ALA A 10 16.38 8.72 -7.06
C ALA A 10 17.85 9.09 -6.85
N LYS A 11 18.53 9.63 -7.87
CA LYS A 11 19.90 10.14 -7.73
C LYS A 11 20.01 11.28 -6.72
N LYS A 12 19.10 12.27 -6.78
CA LYS A 12 19.07 13.39 -5.82
C LYS A 12 18.79 12.92 -4.38
N LEU A 13 17.97 11.90 -4.21
CA LEU A 13 17.65 11.30 -2.91
C LEU A 13 18.68 10.26 -2.45
N GLN A 14 19.74 10.00 -3.23
CA GLN A 14 20.75 8.96 -2.95
C GLN A 14 20.17 7.53 -2.87
N LEU A 15 19.06 7.27 -3.59
CA LEU A 15 18.36 5.99 -3.65
C LEU A 15 18.66 5.21 -4.95
N SER A 16 19.85 5.42 -5.53
CA SER A 16 20.19 4.88 -6.86
C SER A 16 20.35 3.36 -6.93
N VAL A 17 20.62 2.69 -5.80
CA VAL A 17 20.79 1.23 -5.75
C VAL A 17 19.46 0.51 -5.95
N ASN A 18 18.40 0.98 -5.29
CA ASN A 18 17.03 0.46 -5.39
C ASN A 18 16.07 1.65 -5.53
N PRO A 19 15.86 2.17 -6.76
CA PRO A 19 15.04 3.35 -6.97
C PRO A 19 13.55 3.05 -6.65
N PRO A 20 12.86 3.93 -5.92
CA PRO A 20 11.41 3.78 -5.70
C PRO A 20 10.61 3.92 -7.00
N TYR A 21 9.52 3.17 -7.10
CA TYR A 21 8.60 3.25 -8.24
C TYR A 21 7.45 4.20 -8.02
N ALA A 22 7.24 4.74 -6.82
CA ALA A 22 6.31 5.84 -6.65
C ALA A 22 6.72 6.79 -5.53
N TYR A 23 6.26 8.03 -5.69
CA TYR A 23 6.65 9.17 -4.90
C TYR A 23 5.42 9.96 -4.51
N GLN A 24 5.36 10.35 -3.25
CA GLN A 24 4.42 11.35 -2.76
C GLN A 24 5.03 12.73 -3.02
N ILE A 25 4.31 13.58 -3.73
CA ILE A 25 4.85 14.83 -4.26
C ILE A 25 4.01 16.05 -3.85
N ARG A 26 4.68 17.20 -3.90
CA ARG A 26 4.05 18.53 -4.03
C ARG A 26 4.68 19.26 -5.20
N TYR A 27 3.85 19.82 -6.06
CA TYR A 27 4.30 20.56 -7.25
C TYR A 27 3.20 21.49 -7.74
N ALA A 28 3.51 22.79 -7.92
CA ALA A 28 2.58 23.77 -8.50
C ALA A 28 1.14 23.73 -7.91
N GLY A 29 1.00 23.69 -6.58
CA GLY A 29 -0.30 23.61 -5.91
C GLY A 29 -1.01 22.26 -6.02
N CYS A 30 -0.35 21.26 -6.62
CA CYS A 30 -0.80 19.88 -6.66
C CYS A 30 -0.16 19.06 -5.53
N LYS A 31 -0.95 18.16 -4.94
CA LYS A 31 -0.55 17.17 -3.95
C LYS A 31 -1.05 15.79 -4.40
N GLY A 32 -0.23 14.77 -4.23
CA GLY A 32 -0.67 13.38 -4.39
C GLY A 32 0.50 12.42 -4.63
N VAL A 33 0.20 11.24 -5.14
CA VAL A 33 1.19 10.21 -5.47
C VAL A 33 1.36 10.09 -6.98
N VAL A 34 2.60 9.89 -7.41
CA VAL A 34 2.96 9.64 -8.81
C VAL A 34 3.82 8.38 -8.91
N ALA A 35 3.39 7.45 -9.75
CA ALA A 35 4.15 6.25 -10.09
C ALA A 35 5.09 6.50 -11.28
N CYS A 36 6.23 5.81 -11.28
CA CYS A 36 7.13 5.66 -12.42
C CYS A 36 6.48 4.71 -13.41
N TRP A 37 6.27 5.19 -14.64
CA TRP A 37 5.65 4.41 -15.69
C TRP A 37 6.62 4.22 -16.86
N PRO A 38 6.89 2.98 -17.32
CA PRO A 38 7.94 2.69 -18.29
C PRO A 38 7.55 3.00 -19.75
N ALA A 39 6.71 4.02 -20.00
CA ALA A 39 6.30 4.35 -21.36
C ALA A 39 7.49 4.77 -22.25
N LYS A 40 7.41 4.39 -23.53
CA LYS A 40 8.42 4.62 -24.59
C LYS A 40 8.58 6.08 -25.03
N ASN A 41 8.11 7.05 -24.25
CA ASN A 41 8.23 8.46 -24.61
C ASN A 41 9.56 8.99 -24.09
N ASP A 42 10.37 9.53 -24.99
CA ASP A 42 11.63 10.16 -24.63
C ASP A 42 11.40 11.42 -23.79
N GLY A 43 12.21 11.59 -22.74
CA GLY A 43 12.28 12.82 -21.98
C GLY A 43 11.54 12.85 -20.64
N ILE A 44 11.73 13.97 -19.94
CA ILE A 44 11.27 14.18 -18.57
C ILE A 44 9.84 14.68 -18.58
N HIS A 45 8.91 13.86 -18.09
CA HIS A 45 7.51 14.23 -17.99
C HIS A 45 6.91 13.87 -16.61
N LEU A 46 6.04 14.77 -16.14
CA LEU A 46 5.24 14.62 -14.94
C LEU A 46 3.76 14.78 -15.31
N SER A 47 2.99 13.71 -15.20
CA SER A 47 1.54 13.72 -15.46
C SER A 47 0.80 13.86 -14.13
N LEU A 48 -0.09 14.86 -14.04
CA LEU A 48 -0.89 15.17 -12.85
C LEU A 48 -2.37 14.99 -13.15
N ARG A 49 -3.15 14.50 -12.17
CA ARG A 49 -4.60 14.35 -12.29
C ARG A 49 -5.30 15.63 -11.80
N PRO A 50 -6.48 15.99 -12.34
CA PRO A 50 -7.24 17.15 -11.86
C PRO A 50 -7.50 17.14 -10.34
N SER A 51 -7.76 15.97 -9.76
CA SER A 51 -8.00 15.80 -8.31
C SER A 51 -6.79 16.14 -7.43
N MET A 52 -5.58 16.13 -7.99
CA MET A 52 -4.35 16.47 -7.26
C MET A 52 -4.22 17.98 -7.07
N LYS A 53 -4.86 18.81 -7.92
CA LYS A 53 -4.79 20.27 -7.85
C LYS A 53 -5.63 20.74 -6.66
N LYS A 54 -4.96 21.27 -5.63
CA LYS A 54 -5.62 21.78 -4.41
C LYS A 54 -5.81 23.30 -4.46
N PHE A 55 -4.89 24.02 -5.11
CA PHE A 55 -4.95 25.46 -5.33
C PHE A 55 -4.07 25.87 -6.52
N ASP A 56 -4.28 27.07 -7.05
CA ASP A 56 -3.45 27.63 -8.12
C ASP A 56 -2.09 28.10 -7.57
N SER A 57 -1.00 27.72 -8.23
CA SER A 57 0.34 28.12 -7.85
C SER A 57 1.28 28.10 -9.05
N ASN A 58 2.19 29.08 -9.10
CA ASN A 58 3.26 29.16 -10.10
C ASN A 58 4.57 28.51 -9.62
N HIS A 59 4.55 27.78 -8.49
CA HIS A 59 5.73 27.15 -7.93
C HIS A 59 6.22 25.97 -8.79
N THR A 60 7.44 26.06 -9.29
CA THR A 60 8.01 25.09 -10.26
C THR A 60 8.94 24.06 -9.62
N ILE A 61 9.15 24.10 -8.31
CA ILE A 61 9.97 23.11 -7.61
C ILE A 61 9.12 21.88 -7.33
N LEU A 62 9.61 20.72 -7.77
CA LEU A 62 9.07 19.42 -7.42
C LEU A 62 9.64 18.99 -6.06
N GLU A 63 8.76 18.91 -5.07
CA GLU A 63 9.09 18.44 -3.73
C GLU A 63 8.70 16.97 -3.61
N ILE A 64 9.62 16.15 -3.11
CA ILE A 64 9.34 14.76 -2.76
C ILE A 64 9.09 14.71 -1.26
N CYS A 65 7.83 14.49 -0.87
CA CYS A 65 7.47 14.34 0.54
C CYS A 65 7.83 12.94 1.06
N SER A 66 7.72 11.94 0.20
CA SER A 66 7.99 10.54 0.54
C SER A 66 8.04 9.64 -0.68
N TRP A 67 8.35 8.36 -0.50
CA TRP A 67 8.44 7.36 -1.58
C TRP A 67 8.03 5.98 -1.08
N THR A 68 7.80 5.06 -2.02
CA THR A 68 7.52 3.66 -1.74
C THR A 68 8.71 2.99 -1.09
N ARG A 69 8.44 2.28 0.00
CA ARG A 69 9.38 1.40 0.69
C ARG A 69 8.56 0.34 1.39
N LEU A 70 9.07 -0.87 1.45
CA LEU A 70 8.51 -1.88 2.32
C LEU A 70 8.56 -1.39 3.78
N GLN A 71 7.42 -1.40 4.46
CA GLN A 71 7.36 -1.16 5.90
C GLN A 71 6.78 -2.40 6.58
N LEU A 72 7.39 -2.78 7.70
CA LEU A 72 6.80 -3.77 8.59
C LEU A 72 5.52 -3.16 9.18
N GLY A 73 4.40 -3.84 8.98
CA GLY A 73 3.15 -3.53 9.63
C GLY A 73 3.17 -4.06 11.07
N PHE A 74 2.35 -3.48 11.92
CA PHE A 74 2.01 -4.04 13.22
C PHE A 74 0.51 -3.95 13.40
N LEU A 75 -0.07 -4.94 14.09
CA LEU A 75 -1.44 -4.85 14.54
C LEU A 75 -1.55 -3.74 15.58
N ASN A 76 -2.45 -2.79 15.35
CA ASN A 76 -2.81 -1.80 16.35
C ASN A 76 -4.15 -2.19 16.99
N ARG A 77 -4.48 -1.51 18.10
CA ARG A 77 -5.70 -1.79 18.86
C ARG A 77 -6.98 -1.65 18.02
N GLN A 78 -7.03 -0.71 17.09
CA GLN A 78 -8.20 -0.48 16.24
C GLN A 78 -8.46 -1.67 15.31
N ILE A 79 -7.42 -2.12 14.59
CA ILE A 79 -7.48 -3.29 13.72
C ILE A 79 -7.83 -4.54 14.51
N VAL A 80 -7.19 -4.78 15.67
CA VAL A 80 -7.50 -5.93 16.53
C VAL A 80 -8.97 -5.92 16.96
N THR A 81 -9.48 -4.75 17.38
CA THR A 81 -10.88 -4.61 17.81
C THR A 81 -11.85 -4.93 16.68
N LEU A 82 -11.59 -4.40 15.48
CA LEU A 82 -12.43 -4.66 14.32
C LEU A 82 -12.36 -6.12 13.88
N LEU A 83 -11.18 -6.71 13.74
CA LEU A 83 -11.03 -8.11 13.36
C LEU A 83 -11.69 -9.07 14.38
N SER A 84 -11.55 -8.79 15.68
CA SER A 84 -12.26 -9.53 16.74
C SER A 84 -13.78 -9.44 16.56
N SER A 85 -14.33 -8.24 16.35
CA SER A 85 -15.77 -8.05 16.09
C SER A 85 -16.28 -8.70 14.80
N LEU A 86 -15.40 -8.90 13.83
CA LEU A 86 -15.68 -9.60 12.58
C LEU A 86 -15.60 -11.13 12.71
N GLY A 87 -15.20 -11.63 13.89
CA GLY A 87 -15.19 -13.06 14.21
C GLY A 87 -13.81 -13.72 14.16
N VAL A 88 -12.71 -12.95 14.07
CA VAL A 88 -11.38 -13.50 14.37
C VAL A 88 -11.31 -13.83 15.85
N LYS A 89 -10.84 -15.03 16.17
CA LYS A 89 -10.70 -15.52 17.53
C LYS A 89 -9.62 -14.76 18.29
N ASP A 90 -9.94 -14.28 19.48
CA ASP A 90 -9.02 -13.48 20.31
C ASP A 90 -7.74 -14.24 20.69
N GLU A 91 -7.83 -15.57 20.78
CA GLU A 91 -6.67 -16.43 21.03
C GLU A 91 -5.57 -16.23 19.98
N LYS A 92 -5.93 -15.90 18.73
CA LYS A 92 -4.97 -15.66 17.65
C LYS A 92 -4.15 -14.40 17.87
N PHE A 93 -4.77 -13.31 18.32
CA PHE A 93 -4.02 -12.10 18.67
C PHE A 93 -3.07 -12.36 19.85
N TRP A 94 -3.50 -13.17 20.81
CA TRP A 94 -2.67 -13.53 21.97
C TRP A 94 -1.47 -14.40 21.58
N GLU A 95 -1.66 -15.36 20.68
CA GLU A 95 -0.58 -16.17 20.08
C GLU A 95 0.47 -15.26 19.40
N MET A 96 0.02 -14.34 18.53
CA MET A 96 0.91 -13.39 17.86
C MET A 96 1.66 -12.48 18.84
N GLN A 97 0.97 -11.98 19.87
CA GLN A 97 1.60 -11.14 20.89
C GLN A 97 2.67 -11.91 21.68
N LYS A 98 2.38 -13.15 22.08
CA LYS A 98 3.33 -14.03 22.76
C LYS A 98 4.55 -14.34 21.90
N GLU A 99 4.35 -14.59 20.61
CA GLU A 99 5.45 -14.83 19.68
C GLU A 99 6.35 -13.59 19.58
N MET A 100 5.76 -12.40 19.45
CA MET A 100 6.50 -11.13 19.41
C MET A 100 7.31 -10.93 20.70
N LEU A 101 6.72 -11.15 21.87
CA LEU A 101 7.42 -11.03 23.16
C LEU A 101 8.56 -12.04 23.28
N SER A 102 8.32 -13.31 22.93
CA SER A 102 9.35 -14.35 22.94
C SER A 102 10.54 -13.98 22.03
N ARG A 103 10.26 -13.33 20.90
CA ARG A 103 11.29 -12.83 19.98
C ARG A 103 12.07 -11.67 20.57
N LEU A 104 11.39 -10.72 21.21
CA LEU A 104 12.06 -9.60 21.91
C LEU A 104 12.94 -10.08 23.06
N ASP A 105 12.50 -11.08 23.83
CA ASP A 105 13.31 -11.67 24.90
C ASP A 105 14.60 -12.28 24.35
N LYS A 106 14.53 -12.92 23.17
CA LYS A 106 15.71 -13.50 22.50
C LYS A 106 16.71 -12.46 22.02
N ILE A 107 16.28 -11.23 21.70
CA ILE A 107 17.19 -10.13 21.33
C ILE A 107 18.13 -9.79 22.48
N LEU A 108 17.65 -9.87 23.72
CA LEU A 108 18.42 -9.49 24.90
C LEU A 108 19.56 -10.47 25.20
N VAL A 109 19.47 -11.70 24.69
CA VAL A 109 20.43 -12.79 24.99
C VAL A 109 21.23 -13.24 23.77
N ASN A 110 20.77 -12.95 22.55
CA ASN A 110 21.44 -13.35 21.32
C ASN A 110 21.51 -12.18 20.32
N PRO A 111 22.70 -11.59 20.09
CA PRO A 111 22.88 -10.48 19.15
C PRO A 111 22.59 -10.85 17.69
N ASP A 112 22.70 -12.13 17.30
CA ASP A 112 22.36 -12.58 15.95
C ASP A 112 20.84 -12.52 15.73
N VAL A 113 20.04 -12.82 16.76
CA VAL A 113 18.58 -12.66 16.72
C VAL A 113 18.18 -11.19 16.63
N ALA A 114 18.94 -10.30 17.28
CA ALA A 114 18.77 -8.87 17.12
C ALA A 114 19.02 -8.46 15.66
N PHE A 115 20.12 -8.92 15.08
CA PHE A 115 20.45 -8.67 13.68
C PHE A 115 19.33 -9.18 12.76
N ASP A 116 18.86 -10.41 12.93
CA ASP A 116 17.77 -11.00 12.14
C ASP A 116 16.43 -10.27 12.29
N ILE A 117 16.13 -9.67 13.43
CA ILE A 117 14.90 -8.89 13.62
C ILE A 117 15.01 -7.51 12.97
N PHE A 118 16.17 -6.86 13.06
CA PHE A 118 16.41 -5.57 12.41
C PHE A 118 16.61 -5.69 10.90
N HIS A 119 17.30 -6.73 10.44
CA HIS A 119 17.56 -7.04 9.04
C HIS A 119 16.54 -8.00 8.44
N ARG A 120 15.44 -8.28 9.14
CA ARG A 120 14.25 -8.89 8.53
C ARG A 120 13.67 -7.93 7.48
N ARG A 121 14.34 -7.84 6.34
CA ARG A 121 13.67 -7.80 5.06
C ARG A 121 12.72 -8.99 5.12
N ILE A 122 11.44 -8.74 4.95
CA ILE A 122 10.51 -9.81 4.71
C ILE A 122 10.97 -10.45 3.39
N GLU A 123 11.86 -11.44 3.50
CA GLU A 123 12.22 -12.36 2.42
C GLU A 123 11.17 -13.48 2.33
N HIS A 124 9.92 -13.18 2.72
CA HIS A 124 8.79 -13.93 2.22
C HIS A 124 8.62 -13.59 0.75
N ARG A 125 9.33 -14.37 -0.05
CA ARG A 125 8.98 -14.60 -1.43
C ARG A 125 7.60 -15.25 -1.42
N MET A 126 6.63 -14.60 -2.07
CA MET A 126 5.41 -15.24 -2.52
C MET A 126 5.81 -16.32 -3.53
N GLN A 127 6.15 -17.53 -3.05
CA GLN A 127 6.46 -18.64 -3.94
C GLN A 127 5.16 -19.31 -4.38
N GLY A 128 4.86 -19.14 -5.67
CA GLY A 128 4.13 -20.09 -6.50
C GLY A 128 2.85 -20.66 -5.92
N GLU A 129 1.73 -20.03 -6.24
CA GLU A 129 0.62 -20.66 -6.97
C GLU A 129 -0.36 -19.56 -7.40
N GLU A 130 -1.09 -19.85 -8.46
CA GLU A 130 -1.98 -18.94 -9.17
C GLU A 130 -3.05 -18.35 -8.22
N ASN A 131 -3.22 -17.01 -8.23
CA ASN A 131 -4.05 -16.18 -7.34
C ASN A 131 -3.49 -15.97 -5.93
N PHE A 132 -3.15 -14.73 -5.58
CA PHE A 132 -2.73 -14.33 -4.23
C PHE A 132 -3.85 -14.52 -3.18
N GLY A 133 -5.06 -14.85 -3.62
CA GLY A 133 -6.17 -15.19 -2.76
C GLY A 133 -6.75 -13.99 -2.03
N LEU A 134 -7.50 -14.29 -0.98
CA LEU A 134 -8.22 -13.29 -0.19
C LEU A 134 -7.24 -12.54 0.72
N VAL A 135 -7.23 -11.22 0.62
CA VAL A 135 -6.46 -10.35 1.50
C VAL A 135 -7.37 -9.45 2.31
N VAL A 136 -6.90 -9.07 3.49
CA VAL A 136 -7.54 -8.07 4.34
C VAL A 136 -6.76 -6.77 4.27
N ILE A 137 -7.46 -5.68 3.96
CA ILE A 137 -6.91 -4.34 4.03
C ILE A 137 -7.68 -3.47 5.02
N ALA A 138 -6.97 -2.58 5.70
CA ALA A 138 -7.56 -1.54 6.52
C ALA A 138 -6.69 -0.29 6.49
N LYS A 139 -7.31 0.88 6.53
CA LYS A 139 -6.62 2.17 6.71
C LYS A 139 -6.80 2.64 8.14
N ASN A 140 -5.72 3.09 8.77
CA ASN A 140 -5.82 3.73 10.08
C ASN A 140 -6.07 5.24 9.92
N PRO A 141 -6.92 5.85 10.77
CA PRO A 141 -7.76 5.20 11.78
C PRO A 141 -8.97 4.48 11.16
N CYS A 142 -9.28 3.28 11.64
CA CYS A 142 -10.49 2.53 11.26
C CYS A 142 -11.43 2.42 12.46
N LEU A 143 -12.73 2.67 12.25
CA LEU A 143 -13.73 2.78 13.32
C LEU A 143 -15.02 2.00 13.02
N HIS A 144 -15.30 1.73 11.75
CA HIS A 144 -16.47 0.99 11.31
C HIS A 144 -16.06 -0.39 10.76
N PRO A 145 -16.84 -1.47 10.97
CA PRO A 145 -16.53 -2.79 10.39
C PRO A 145 -16.32 -2.77 8.87
N GLY A 146 -17.00 -1.87 8.17
CA GLY A 146 -16.84 -1.64 6.72
C GLY A 146 -15.49 -1.04 6.30
N ASP A 147 -14.71 -0.48 7.23
CA ASP A 147 -13.35 0.03 6.97
C ASP A 147 -12.33 -1.09 6.74
N VAL A 148 -12.65 -2.30 7.20
CA VAL A 148 -11.89 -3.51 6.92
C VAL A 148 -12.45 -4.10 5.63
N ARG A 149 -11.65 -4.09 4.56
CA ARG A 149 -12.04 -4.63 3.26
C ARG A 149 -11.35 -5.96 3.02
N PHE A 150 -12.11 -6.89 2.48
CA PHE A 150 -11.65 -8.16 1.95
C PHE A 150 -11.64 -8.03 0.45
N LEU A 151 -10.47 -8.18 -0.14
CA LEU A 151 -10.25 -8.04 -1.58
C LEU A 151 -9.52 -9.27 -2.09
N GLU A 152 -9.63 -9.51 -3.39
CA GLU A 152 -8.85 -10.56 -4.02
C GLU A 152 -7.55 -9.96 -4.54
N ALA A 153 -6.42 -10.53 -4.16
CA ALA A 153 -5.15 -10.14 -4.74
C ALA A 153 -4.93 -10.95 -6.03
N VAL A 154 -4.64 -10.26 -7.13
CA VAL A 154 -4.54 -10.81 -8.49
C VAL A 154 -3.18 -10.50 -9.07
N ASP A 155 -2.59 -11.45 -9.79
CA ASP A 155 -1.34 -11.23 -10.51
C ASP A 155 -1.58 -10.59 -11.88
N VAL A 156 -0.91 -9.47 -12.13
CA VAL A 156 -0.99 -8.75 -13.40
C VAL A 156 0.42 -8.49 -13.91
N PRO A 157 0.92 -9.32 -14.85
CA PRO A 157 2.30 -9.23 -15.35
C PRO A 157 2.72 -7.86 -15.87
N SER A 158 1.80 -7.09 -16.47
CA SER A 158 2.10 -5.74 -16.95
C SER A 158 2.43 -4.74 -15.84
N LEU A 159 2.12 -5.07 -14.58
CA LEU A 159 2.32 -4.21 -13.41
C LEU A 159 3.46 -4.69 -12.49
N HIS A 160 4.17 -5.78 -12.84
CA HIS A 160 5.31 -6.31 -12.07
C HIS A 160 6.45 -5.32 -11.84
N HIS A 161 6.55 -4.29 -12.69
CA HIS A 161 7.53 -3.22 -12.51
C HIS A 161 7.23 -2.35 -11.27
N LEU A 162 5.99 -2.33 -10.79
CA LEU A 162 5.61 -1.69 -9.54
C LEU A 162 5.90 -2.65 -8.40
N TYR A 163 6.53 -2.19 -7.33
CA TYR A 163 6.75 -2.96 -6.11
C TYR A 163 6.72 -2.05 -4.88
N ASP A 164 6.65 -2.67 -3.70
CA ASP A 164 6.48 -1.99 -2.41
C ASP A 164 5.23 -1.10 -2.37
N CYS A 165 4.21 -1.49 -3.14
CA CYS A 165 2.95 -0.78 -3.21
C CYS A 165 1.73 -1.67 -3.41
N LEU A 166 0.58 -1.17 -2.96
CA LEU A 166 -0.73 -1.71 -3.29
C LEU A 166 -1.28 -1.00 -4.52
N VAL A 167 -1.80 -1.75 -5.49
CA VAL A 167 -2.47 -1.22 -6.68
C VAL A 167 -3.95 -1.54 -6.62
N PHE A 168 -4.80 -0.51 -6.68
CA PHE A 168 -6.25 -0.65 -6.74
C PHE A 168 -6.76 -0.55 -8.19
N PRO A 169 -7.88 -1.21 -8.52
CA PRO A 169 -8.48 -1.10 -9.84
C PRO A 169 -9.13 0.27 -9.98
N GLN A 170 -9.09 0.83 -11.20
CA GLN A 170 -9.79 2.09 -11.50
C GLN A 170 -11.28 1.87 -11.78
N LYS A 171 -11.65 0.65 -12.19
CA LYS A 171 -13.02 0.29 -12.60
C LYS A 171 -13.73 -0.40 -11.44
N GLY A 172 -15.00 -0.04 -11.23
CA GLY A 172 -15.85 -0.53 -10.16
C GLY A 172 -16.90 0.51 -9.80
N ASP A 173 -17.99 0.11 -9.13
CA ASP A 173 -19.07 1.04 -8.76
C ASP A 173 -18.60 2.07 -7.72
N ASN A 174 -17.67 1.69 -6.84
CA ASN A 174 -16.98 2.57 -5.89
C ASN A 174 -15.46 2.29 -5.86
N PRO A 175 -14.59 3.31 -5.78
CA PRO A 175 -13.17 3.08 -5.56
C PRO A 175 -12.93 2.41 -4.19
N HIS A 176 -12.25 1.27 -4.14
CA HIS A 176 -11.94 0.57 -2.87
C HIS A 176 -11.20 1.44 -1.85
N SER A 177 -10.49 2.47 -2.31
CA SER A 177 -9.87 3.47 -1.43
C SER A 177 -10.91 4.23 -0.60
N ASN A 178 -12.04 4.61 -1.20
CA ASN A 178 -13.10 5.34 -0.51
C ASN A 178 -13.82 4.44 0.50
N GLU A 179 -13.90 3.13 0.22
CA GLU A 179 -14.52 2.14 1.08
C GLU A 179 -13.71 1.89 2.37
N ALA A 180 -12.40 2.13 2.35
CA ALA A 180 -11.52 2.02 3.50
C ALA A 180 -11.27 3.39 4.14
N SER A 181 -12.20 3.84 5.00
CA SER A 181 -12.10 5.09 5.76
C SER A 181 -11.93 6.36 4.91
N GLY A 182 -12.57 6.43 3.73
CA GLY A 182 -12.60 7.65 2.90
C GLY A 182 -11.24 8.06 2.34
N SER A 183 -10.41 7.10 1.96
CA SER A 183 -9.02 7.34 1.54
C SER A 183 -8.93 8.06 0.19
N ASP A 184 -8.18 9.17 0.15
CA ASP A 184 -8.01 10.02 -1.05
C ASP A 184 -6.74 9.69 -1.85
N LEU A 185 -5.95 8.72 -1.40
CA LEU A 185 -4.78 8.17 -2.09
C LEU A 185 -3.65 9.19 -2.29
N ASP A 186 -3.61 10.25 -1.48
CA ASP A 186 -2.56 11.27 -1.49
C ASP A 186 -1.30 10.86 -0.70
N GLY A 187 -1.09 9.55 -0.49
CA GLY A 187 0.05 8.97 0.23
C GLY A 187 -0.31 8.14 1.46
N ASP A 188 -1.53 7.60 1.48
CA ASP A 188 -2.05 6.80 2.58
C ASP A 188 -1.29 5.49 2.77
N LEU A 189 -1.30 5.02 4.03
CA LEU A 189 -0.70 3.76 4.46
C LEU A 189 -1.81 2.80 4.83
N TYR A 190 -1.73 1.58 4.30
CA TYR A 190 -2.71 0.54 4.58
C TYR A 190 -2.02 -0.60 5.32
N PHE A 191 -2.74 -1.12 6.31
CA PHE A 191 -2.49 -2.44 6.84
C PHE A 191 -2.97 -3.44 5.80
N VAL A 192 -2.10 -4.39 5.44
CA VAL A 192 -2.41 -5.48 4.51
C VAL A 192 -1.95 -6.78 5.14
N THR A 193 -2.83 -7.79 5.16
CA THR A 193 -2.50 -9.15 5.61
C THR A 193 -3.17 -10.20 4.74
N TRP A 194 -2.47 -11.31 4.58
CA TRP A 194 -2.95 -12.56 3.98
C TRP A 194 -2.84 -13.72 4.99
N ASP A 195 -2.55 -13.43 6.25
CA ASP A 195 -2.50 -14.44 7.32
C ASP A 195 -3.91 -15.00 7.54
N GLU A 196 -4.08 -16.30 7.28
CA GLU A 196 -5.36 -16.99 7.43
C GLU A 196 -5.93 -16.87 8.85
N ASN A 197 -5.09 -16.72 9.88
CA ASN A 197 -5.53 -16.51 11.25
C ASN A 197 -6.19 -15.14 11.46
N LEU A 198 -5.92 -14.18 10.57
CA LEU A 198 -6.45 -12.82 10.60
C LEU A 198 -7.56 -12.58 9.58
N ILE A 199 -7.99 -13.61 8.84
CA ILE A 199 -9.11 -13.56 7.91
C ILE A 199 -10.39 -14.00 8.65
N PRO A 200 -11.35 -13.08 8.90
CA PRO A 200 -12.67 -13.43 9.41
C PRO A 200 -13.37 -14.60 8.70
N PRO A 201 -14.08 -15.48 9.43
CA PRO A 201 -14.77 -16.63 8.85
C PRO A 201 -15.79 -16.27 7.75
N SER A 202 -16.39 -15.07 7.83
CA SER A 202 -17.35 -14.60 6.83
C SER A 202 -16.74 -14.41 5.43
N LYS A 203 -15.43 -14.14 5.36
CA LYS A 203 -14.67 -13.83 4.13
C LYS A 203 -15.35 -12.75 3.25
N LYS A 204 -16.11 -11.85 3.88
CA LYS A 204 -16.94 -10.85 3.20
C LYS A 204 -16.83 -9.49 3.86
N SER A 205 -16.66 -8.48 3.01
CA SER A 205 -16.69 -7.07 3.41
C SER A 205 -18.08 -6.65 3.87
N TRP A 206 -18.13 -5.87 4.94
CA TRP A 206 -19.35 -5.17 5.35
C TRP A 206 -19.64 -4.00 4.40
N MET A 207 -20.87 -3.48 4.43
CA MET A 207 -21.18 -2.25 3.70
C MET A 207 -20.28 -1.11 4.20
N PRO A 208 -19.58 -0.39 3.30
CA PRO A 208 -18.76 0.73 3.70
C PRO A 208 -19.64 1.83 4.31
N MET A 209 -19.08 2.54 5.30
CA MET A 209 -19.71 3.76 5.78
C MET A 209 -19.62 4.84 4.69
N ASP A 210 -20.62 5.71 4.61
CA ASP A 210 -20.59 6.81 3.66
C ASP A 210 -19.61 7.89 4.14
N TYR A 211 -18.46 7.98 3.46
CA TYR A 211 -17.44 9.00 3.66
C TYR A 211 -17.48 10.08 2.58
N ALA A 212 -18.62 10.24 1.87
CA ALA A 212 -18.72 11.19 0.77
C ALA A 212 -18.24 12.59 1.19
N PRO A 213 -17.26 13.17 0.47
CA PRO A 213 -16.87 14.55 0.69
C PRO A 213 -18.03 15.49 0.32
N ALA A 214 -18.07 16.67 0.92
CA ALA A 214 -19.00 17.73 0.50
C ALA A 214 -18.88 17.98 -1.03
N GLN A 215 -20.01 18.26 -1.69
CA GLN A 215 -20.07 18.37 -3.16
C GLN A 215 -19.00 19.32 -3.72
N VAL A 216 -18.09 18.79 -4.54
CA VAL A 216 -17.10 19.57 -5.28
C VAL A 216 -17.74 20.09 -6.57
N LYS A 217 -17.72 21.40 -6.81
CA LYS A 217 -18.13 22.01 -8.10
C LYS A 217 -17.27 21.44 -9.24
N GLN A 218 -17.89 20.73 -10.17
CA GLN A 218 -17.20 20.25 -11.38
C GLN A 218 -17.10 21.34 -12.46
N LEU A 219 -15.94 21.42 -13.12
CA LEU A 219 -15.73 22.16 -14.37
C LEU A 219 -15.97 21.20 -15.55
N GLY A 220 -16.88 21.58 -16.45
CA GLY A 220 -17.50 20.70 -17.44
C GLY A 220 -16.66 20.39 -18.68
N HIS A 221 -15.79 19.37 -18.61
CA HIS A 221 -15.20 18.77 -19.81
C HIS A 221 -15.12 17.23 -19.71
N GLN A 222 -15.34 16.54 -20.83
CA GLN A 222 -15.32 15.07 -20.93
C GLN A 222 -13.90 14.49 -20.89
N VAL A 223 -13.69 13.43 -20.10
CA VAL A 223 -12.43 12.68 -19.99
C VAL A 223 -12.44 11.51 -20.97
N LYS A 224 -11.43 11.42 -21.87
CA LYS A 224 -11.26 10.27 -22.78
C LYS A 224 -10.65 9.07 -22.04
N HIS A 225 -11.27 7.91 -22.23
CA HIS A 225 -10.94 6.62 -21.59
C HIS A 225 -9.75 5.93 -22.24
N THR A 226 -8.61 5.88 -21.53
CA THR A 226 -7.69 4.73 -21.47
C THR A 226 -6.68 5.02 -20.38
N SER A 227 -6.91 4.53 -19.17
CA SER A 227 -5.93 4.59 -18.10
C SER A 227 -6.16 3.46 -17.12
N VAL A 228 -5.10 2.74 -16.80
CA VAL A 228 -4.98 2.04 -15.52
C VAL A 228 -4.64 3.14 -14.50
N ALA A 229 -5.45 3.32 -13.46
CA ALA A 229 -5.02 4.10 -12.31
C ALA A 229 -4.12 3.21 -11.48
N VAL A 230 -2.82 3.34 -11.69
CA VAL A 230 -1.87 2.88 -10.71
C VAL A 230 -2.01 3.83 -9.52
N VAL A 231 -2.85 3.42 -8.57
CA VAL A 231 -2.82 3.94 -7.23
C VAL A 231 -1.66 3.25 -6.56
N VAL A 232 -0.72 4.00 -5.99
CA VAL A 232 0.37 3.41 -5.21
C VAL A 232 0.17 3.82 -3.77
N VAL A 233 -0.21 2.83 -2.98
CA VAL A 233 -0.28 2.93 -1.53
C VAL A 233 1.04 2.44 -0.94
N LYS A 234 1.53 3.07 0.14
CA LYS A 234 2.66 2.51 0.88
C LYS A 234 2.19 1.33 1.74
N ASN A 235 2.94 0.24 1.73
CA ASN A 235 2.56 -1.00 2.40
C ASN A 235 3.11 -1.08 3.83
N GLY A 236 2.24 -1.43 4.79
CA GLY A 236 2.59 -2.05 6.05
C GLY A 236 2.18 -3.53 6.03
N ILE A 237 3.15 -4.44 5.85
CA ILE A 237 2.91 -5.89 5.76
C ILE A 237 3.11 -6.53 7.14
N VAL A 238 2.13 -7.28 7.63
CA VAL A 238 2.31 -8.22 8.75
C VAL A 238 2.37 -9.64 8.17
N GLY A 239 3.58 -10.19 8.04
CA GLY A 239 3.80 -11.61 7.80
C GLY A 239 4.29 -12.28 9.08
N THR A 240 3.61 -13.34 9.51
CA THR A 240 3.87 -14.07 10.77
C THR A 240 4.76 -15.30 10.59
N ASP A 241 4.96 -15.80 9.37
CA ASP A 241 5.74 -17.03 9.20
C ASP A 241 7.26 -16.76 9.27
N SER A 242 8.00 -17.70 9.84
CA SER A 242 9.45 -17.63 10.07
C SER A 242 10.23 -18.74 9.35
N SER A 243 9.54 -19.54 8.52
CA SER A 243 10.16 -20.62 7.76
C SER A 243 10.19 -20.31 6.26
N LEU A 244 11.37 -20.49 5.64
CA LEU A 244 11.72 -20.36 4.21
C LEU A 244 12.36 -19.01 3.79
N LEU A 245 13.67 -18.93 3.98
CA LEU A 245 14.59 -17.94 3.40
C LEU A 245 15.02 -18.38 1.99
N ARG A 246 14.70 -17.63 0.92
CA ARG A 246 15.39 -17.71 -0.38
C ARG A 246 15.40 -16.37 -1.14
N GLU A 247 16.53 -16.12 -1.81
CA GLU A 247 16.97 -14.85 -2.40
C GLU A 247 16.02 -14.20 -3.45
N ASN A 248 16.03 -12.85 -3.38
CA ASN A 248 15.77 -11.83 -4.41
C ASN A 248 14.56 -12.00 -5.35
N THR A 249 13.46 -11.28 -5.06
CA THR A 249 12.51 -10.72 -6.04
C THR A 249 11.65 -9.61 -5.41
N GLN A 250 11.51 -8.46 -6.09
CA GLN A 250 10.60 -7.35 -5.74
C GLN A 250 9.20 -7.62 -6.35
N SER A 251 8.10 -7.49 -5.60
CA SER A 251 6.74 -7.71 -6.13
C SER A 251 5.75 -6.63 -5.68
N SER A 252 4.79 -6.28 -6.55
CA SER A 252 3.56 -5.56 -6.18
C SER A 252 2.48 -6.55 -5.76
N MET A 253 1.52 -6.04 -4.98
CA MET A 253 0.24 -6.69 -4.75
C MET A 253 -0.84 -5.84 -5.41
N ILE A 254 -1.64 -6.45 -6.27
CA ILE A 254 -2.67 -5.78 -7.05
C ILE A 254 -3.99 -6.34 -6.55
N LEU A 255 -4.85 -5.47 -6.03
CA LEU A 255 -6.12 -5.88 -5.46
C LEU A 255 -7.23 -5.65 -6.48
N THR A 256 -8.20 -6.54 -6.51
CA THR A 256 -9.44 -6.44 -7.27
C THR A 256 -10.65 -6.72 -6.40
#